data_AF-A0A920ULR1-F1
#
_entry.id   AF-A0A920ULR1-F1
#
_cell.length_a   1.000
_cell.length_b   1.000
_cell.length_c   1.000
_cell.angle_alpha   90.00
_cell.angle_beta   90.00
_cell.angle_gamma   90.00
#
_symmetry.space_group_name_H-M   'P 1'
#
loop_
_entity.id
_entity.type
_entity.pdbx_description
1 polymer ?
#
loop_
_entity_poly.entity_id
_entity_poly.type
_entity_poly.pdbx_seq_one_letter_code
_entity_poly.pdbx_strand_id
1 'polypeptide(L)'
;MEHLAIGKRIERIDSFYALGVRLAGITYTRKNFIGDGQNERNDGGLSEFGIEVGRRMNDLGMIIDVSHASPNTVQDVLAFSEFSRNI
;
A
#
# COMPACT_ATOMS: atom_id res chain seq x y z
N MET A 1 -11.83 2.74 8.74
CA MET A 1 -10.82 1.80 9.26
C MET A 1 -9.75 1.69 8.19
N GLU A 2 -8.51 2.00 8.51
CA GLU A 2 -7.37 1.75 7.60
C GLU A 2 -7.00 0.27 7.72
N HIS A 3 -6.68 -0.39 6.62
CA HIS A 3 -6.28 -1.81 6.65
C HIS A 3 -4.82 -1.96 7.11
N LEU A 4 -3.91 -1.11 6.63
CA LEU A 4 -2.52 -1.02 7.10
C LEU A 4 -2.36 0.20 8.04
N ALA A 5 -2.28 -0.06 9.36
CA ALA A 5 -2.29 0.97 10.41
C ALA A 5 -0.93 1.70 10.62
N ILE A 6 -0.33 2.21 9.54
CA ILE A 6 0.98 2.88 9.58
C ILE A 6 0.87 4.41 9.74
N GLY A 7 -0.28 5.02 9.43
CA GLY A 7 -0.39 6.48 9.36
C GLY A 7 0.60 7.05 8.33
N LYS A 8 1.32 8.12 8.67
CA LYS A 8 2.39 8.71 7.82
C LYS A 8 3.82 8.24 8.19
N ARG A 9 3.97 7.07 8.79
CA ARG A 9 5.28 6.57 9.28
C ARG A 9 5.64 5.28 8.57
N ILE A 10 6.53 5.37 7.59
CA ILE A 10 6.94 4.24 6.75
C ILE A 10 7.69 3.15 7.55
N GLU A 11 8.36 3.54 8.63
CA GLU A 11 9.15 2.65 9.50
C GLU A 11 8.27 1.62 10.23
N ARG A 12 6.96 1.85 10.27
CA ARG A 12 6.00 0.89 10.84
C ARG A 12 5.81 -0.34 9.94
N ILE A 13 6.09 -0.25 8.64
CA ILE A 13 6.08 -1.41 7.74
C ILE A 13 7.15 -2.40 8.20
N ASP A 14 8.37 -1.91 8.49
CA ASP A 14 9.46 -2.72 9.03
C ASP A 14 9.10 -3.36 10.37
N SER A 15 8.45 -2.58 11.24
CA SER A 15 7.98 -3.09 12.53
C SER A 15 6.97 -4.24 12.35
N PHE A 16 6.00 -4.09 11.45
CA PHE A 16 5.03 -5.15 11.16
C PHE A 16 5.67 -6.37 10.50
N TYR A 17 6.63 -6.16 9.60
CA TYR A 17 7.38 -7.25 8.99
C TYR A 17 8.20 -8.03 10.02
N ALA A 18 8.87 -7.34 10.95
CA ALA A 18 9.61 -7.96 12.05
C ALA A 18 8.67 -8.78 12.98
N LEU A 19 7.41 -8.37 13.11
CA LEU A 19 6.37 -9.11 13.84
C LEU A 19 5.73 -10.26 13.04
N GLY A 20 6.16 -10.50 11.79
CA GLY A 20 5.73 -11.62 10.97
C GLY A 20 4.66 -11.32 9.92
N VAL A 21 4.23 -10.06 9.77
CA VAL A 21 3.26 -9.68 8.72
C VAL A 21 3.93 -9.81 7.34
N ARG A 22 3.25 -10.46 6.38
CA ARG A 22 3.74 -10.67 5.01
C ARG A 22 2.76 -10.22 3.92
N LEU A 23 1.55 -9.83 4.31
CA LEU A 23 0.51 -9.33 3.42
C LEU A 23 -0.25 -8.23 4.15
N ALA A 24 -0.55 -7.13 3.46
CA ALA A 24 -1.41 -6.09 4.00
C ALA A 24 -2.16 -5.34 2.90
N GLY A 25 -3.43 -5.06 3.15
CA GLY A 25 -4.23 -4.13 2.36
C GLY A 25 -3.80 -2.68 2.56
N ILE A 26 -3.62 -1.94 1.47
CA ILE A 26 -3.12 -0.56 1.50
C ILE A 26 -4.22 0.50 1.69
N THR A 27 -5.46 0.15 1.38
CA THR A 27 -6.64 1.01 1.55
C THR A 27 -7.83 0.18 2.05
N TYR A 28 -8.94 0.86 2.35
CA TYR A 28 -10.24 0.22 2.61
C TYR A 28 -11.33 0.98 1.83
N THR A 29 -12.52 1.18 2.40
CA THR A 29 -13.62 1.87 1.71
C THR A 29 -13.32 3.32 1.31
N ARG A 30 -12.48 4.04 2.05
CA ARG A 30 -12.22 5.48 1.88
C ARG A 30 -10.73 5.76 1.79
N LYS A 31 -10.39 6.95 1.30
CA LYS A 31 -9.00 7.41 1.19
C LYS A 31 -8.29 7.46 2.54
N ASN A 32 -7.00 7.15 2.50
CA ASN A 32 -6.08 7.31 3.62
C ASN A 32 -4.80 8.01 3.13
N PHE A 33 -3.72 7.97 3.91
CA PHE A 33 -2.46 8.57 3.49
C PHE A 33 -1.75 7.81 2.37
N ILE A 34 -2.11 6.56 2.12
CA ILE A 34 -1.46 5.69 1.13
C ILE A 34 -2.12 5.89 -0.23
N GLY A 35 -3.45 5.75 -0.31
CA GLY A 35 -4.19 5.94 -1.55
C GLY A 35 -5.71 5.95 -1.35
N ASP A 36 -6.41 5.87 -2.48
CA ASP A 36 -7.87 5.97 -2.51
C ASP A 36 -8.56 4.59 -2.39
N GLY A 37 -9.67 4.60 -1.66
CA GLY A 37 -10.52 3.44 -1.47
C GLY A 37 -11.60 3.34 -2.54
N GLN A 38 -12.16 2.14 -2.73
CA GLN A 38 -13.15 1.84 -3.78
C GLN A 38 -14.40 2.75 -3.81
N ASN A 39 -14.75 3.44 -2.71
CA ASN A 39 -15.92 4.32 -2.64
C ASN A 39 -15.57 5.82 -2.66
N GLU A 40 -14.36 6.20 -3.06
CA GLU A 40 -14.03 7.62 -3.26
C GLU A 40 -14.71 8.18 -4.51
N ARG A 41 -15.31 9.37 -4.38
CA ARG A 41 -15.97 10.06 -5.50
C ARG A 41 -14.97 10.54 -6.54
N ASN A 42 -13.80 10.98 -6.08
CA ASN A 42 -12.70 11.41 -6.92
C ASN A 42 -11.57 10.42 -6.67
N ASP A 43 -11.29 9.58 -7.66
CA ASP A 43 -10.26 8.55 -7.58
C ASP A 43 -8.90 9.13 -8.05
N GLY A 44 -8.07 9.51 -7.09
CA GLY A 44 -6.73 10.04 -7.32
C GLY A 44 -5.63 8.99 -7.32
N GLY A 45 -5.94 7.73 -7.04
CA GLY A 45 -4.96 6.64 -7.01
C GLY A 45 -4.06 6.64 -5.76
N LEU A 46 -2.81 6.21 -5.93
CA LEU A 46 -1.79 6.28 -4.89
C LEU A 46 -1.32 7.73 -4.68
N SER A 47 -1.05 8.07 -3.42
CA SER A 47 -0.27 9.25 -3.11
C SER A 47 1.23 9.00 -3.30
N GLU A 48 2.04 10.06 -3.31
CA GLU A 48 3.51 9.95 -3.26
C GLU A 48 3.99 9.08 -2.08
N PHE A 49 3.39 9.28 -0.90
CA PHE A 49 3.68 8.43 0.27
C PHE A 49 3.27 6.97 0.02
N GLY A 50 2.18 6.74 -0.72
CA GLY A 50 1.73 5.39 -1.05
C GLY A 50 2.66 4.66 -2.02
N ILE A 51 3.28 5.38 -2.94
CA ILE A 51 4.33 4.84 -3.82
C ILE A 51 5.54 4.40 -2.99
N GLU A 52 5.98 5.22 -2.02
CA GLU A 52 7.06 4.85 -1.09
C GLU A 52 6.71 3.61 -0.24
N VAL A 53 5.47 3.54 0.26
CA VAL A 53 4.95 2.37 0.98
C VAL A 53 5.00 1.11 0.11
N GLY A 54 4.53 1.19 -1.15
CA GLY A 54 4.57 0.08 -2.09
C GLY A 54 5.99 -0.41 -2.35
N ARG A 55 6.94 0.50 -2.61
CA ARG A 55 8.36 0.16 -2.78
C ARG A 55 8.93 -0.54 -1.54
N ARG A 56 8.65 -0.01 -0.34
CA ARG A 56 9.14 -0.62 0.91
C ARG A 56 8.56 -2.02 1.13
N MET A 57 7.27 -2.22 0.82
CA MET A 57 6.64 -3.54 0.88
C MET A 57 7.32 -4.52 -0.09
N ASN A 58 7.63 -4.08 -1.31
CA ASN A 58 8.33 -4.90 -2.30
C ASN A 58 9.75 -5.25 -1.86
N ASP A 59 10.51 -4.31 -1.32
CA ASP A 59 11.87 -4.54 -0.81
C ASP A 59 11.90 -5.59 0.31
N LEU A 60 10.84 -5.63 1.14
CA LEU A 60 10.68 -6.61 2.21
C LEU A 60 10.09 -7.95 1.72
N GLY A 61 9.65 -8.04 0.48
CA GLY A 61 8.93 -9.21 -0.04
C GLY A 61 7.52 -9.37 0.55
N MET A 62 6.88 -8.27 0.94
CA MET A 62 5.48 -8.26 1.37
C MET A 62 4.53 -8.21 0.17
N ILE A 63 3.39 -8.89 0.29
CA ILE A 63 2.30 -8.83 -0.70
C ILE A 63 1.45 -7.58 -0.44
N ILE A 64 1.25 -6.79 -1.49
CA ILE A 64 0.32 -5.66 -1.52
C ILE A 64 -1.08 -6.19 -1.86
N ASP A 65 -2.02 -6.10 -0.92
CA ASP A 65 -3.43 -6.47 -1.15
C ASP A 65 -4.24 -5.24 -1.61
N VAL A 66 -4.93 -5.39 -2.74
CA VAL A 66 -5.69 -4.33 -3.40
C VAL A 66 -7.21 -4.55 -3.36
N SER A 67 -7.70 -5.49 -2.55
CA SER A 67 -9.12 -5.92 -2.54
C SER A 67 -10.14 -4.80 -2.29
N HIS A 68 -9.75 -3.70 -1.66
CA HIS A 68 -10.61 -2.53 -1.39
C HIS A 68 -10.10 -1.23 -2.02
N ALA A 69 -9.09 -1.32 -2.88
CA ALA A 69 -8.52 -0.18 -3.56
C ALA A 69 -9.45 0.36 -4.66
N SER A 70 -9.37 1.66 -4.90
CA SER A 70 -9.98 2.26 -6.07
C SER A 70 -9.32 1.78 -7.37
N PRO A 71 -10.00 1.84 -8.53
CA PRO A 71 -9.42 1.44 -9.81
C PRO A 71 -8.07 2.09 -10.11
N ASN A 72 -7.90 3.40 -9.90
CA ASN A 72 -6.62 4.06 -10.16
C ASN A 72 -5.55 3.62 -9.14
N THR A 73 -5.92 3.38 -7.88
CA THR A 73 -4.97 2.84 -6.89
C THR A 73 -4.46 1.46 -7.32
N VAL A 74 -5.34 0.61 -7.88
CA VAL A 74 -4.92 -0.69 -8.45
C VAL A 74 -3.95 -0.49 -9.61
N GLN A 75 -4.26 0.42 -10.55
CA GLN A 75 -3.39 0.71 -11.70
C GLN A 75 -2.02 1.23 -11.26
N ASP A 76 -1.99 2.14 -10.29
CA ASP A 76 -0.74 2.69 -9.75
C ASP A 76 0.09 1.62 -9.04
N VAL A 77 -0.55 0.76 -8.24
CA VAL A 77 0.16 -0.39 -7.64
C VAL A 77 0.77 -1.27 -8.74
N LEU A 78 0.05 -1.58 -9.81
CA LEU A 78 0.60 -2.37 -10.92
C LEU A 78 1.75 -1.64 -11.65
N ALA A 79 1.67 -0.32 -11.77
CA ALA A 79 2.68 0.49 -12.46
C ALA A 79 3.97 0.68 -11.64
N PHE A 80 3.86 0.82 -10.31
CA PHE A 80 4.99 1.10 -9.42
C PHE A 80 5.51 -0.11 -8.65
N SER A 81 4.76 -1.22 -8.65
CA SER A 81 5.21 -2.43 -7.98
C SER A 81 6.26 -3.16 -8.81
N GLU A 82 7.53 -2.94 -8.45
CA GLU A 82 8.67 -3.67 -8.98
C GLU A 82 9.16 -4.71 -7.97
N PHE A 83 9.29 -5.97 -8.40
CA PHE A 83 9.86 -7.02 -7.54
C PHE A 83 11.40 -6.92 -7.56
N SER A 84 11.97 -6.25 -6.56
CA SER A 84 13.42 -6.15 -6.36
C SER A 84 14.02 -7.53 -6.08
N ARG A 85 14.54 -8.21 -7.10
CA ARG A 85 15.34 -9.44 -6.94
C ARG A 85 16.72 -9.09 -6.39
N ASN A 86 16.84 -9.05 -5.06
CA ASN A 86 18.13 -9.24 -4.40
C ASN A 86 18.24 -10.72 -4.01
N ILE A 87 18.60 -11.55 -4.98
CA ILE A 87 19.12 -12.92 -4.78
C ILE A 87 20.56 -12.95 -5.25
#